data_AF-A0AA85FXW9-F1
#
_entry.id   AF-A0AA85FXW9-F1
#
_cell.length_a   1.000
_cell.length_b   1.000
_cell.length_c   1.000
_cell.angle_alpha   90.00
_cell.angle_beta   90.00
_cell.angle_gamma   90.00
#
_symmetry.space_group_name_H-M   'P 1'
#
loop_
_entity.id
_entity.type
_entity.pdbx_description
1 polymer ?
#
loop_
_entity_poly.entity_id
_entity_poly.type
_entity_poly.pdbx_seq_one_letter_code
_entity_poly.pdbx_strand_id
1 'polypeptide(L)'
;MNIEILEKRVSELEHLVFGPTKPEKKLTIEHEKNLVDQLYELYSAMSVAEKRSVSSKLLSRINEIQKYTDPNFMEDDTLLAQSKIEIILAQRDKIEKIGSDLEKISKLRDCLNHPAFGEISTLKQKFEELRMVHNDQYVMSEKLIADTQALLDTYHNLIRDTSKLFIYWNQRALATESSVESSDS
;
A
#
# COMPACT_ATOMS: atom_id res chain seq x y z
N MET A 1 1.91 -29.03 -13.33
CA MET A 1 1.35 -29.23 -14.68
C MET A 1 -0.16 -29.21 -14.51
N ASN A 2 -0.80 -28.09 -14.83
CA ASN A 2 -2.15 -27.78 -14.37
C ASN A 2 -3.18 -28.36 -15.35
N ILE A 3 -3.88 -29.41 -14.95
CA ILE A 3 -4.85 -30.15 -15.79
C ILE A 3 -5.92 -29.19 -16.37
N GLU A 4 -6.29 -28.17 -15.60
CA GLU A 4 -7.25 -27.13 -15.96
C GLU A 4 -6.82 -26.28 -17.17
N ILE A 5 -5.51 -26.01 -17.32
CA ILE A 5 -4.98 -25.27 -18.47
C ILE A 5 -5.08 -26.14 -19.73
N LEU A 6 -4.85 -27.45 -19.58
CA LEU A 6 -4.94 -28.39 -20.69
C LEU A 6 -6.39 -28.56 -21.14
N GLU A 7 -7.33 -28.71 -20.20
CA GLU A 7 -8.76 -28.79 -20.48
C GLU A 7 -9.30 -27.53 -21.16
N LYS A 8 -8.87 -26.34 -20.71
CA LYS A 8 -9.24 -25.08 -21.36
C LYS A 8 -8.74 -25.03 -22.81
N ARG A 9 -7.50 -25.42 -23.06
CA ARG A 9 -6.93 -25.45 -24.42
C ARG A 9 -7.60 -26.47 -25.31
N VAL A 10 -7.93 -27.65 -24.78
CA VAL A 10 -8.67 -28.68 -25.52
C VAL A 10 -10.06 -28.18 -25.87
N SER A 11 -10.76 -27.54 -24.93
CA SER A 11 -12.07 -26.93 -25.17
C SER A 11 -12.03 -25.82 -26.25
N GLU A 12 -10.99 -24.98 -26.23
CA GLU A 12 -10.76 -23.97 -27.28
C GLU A 12 -10.52 -24.61 -28.66
N LEU A 13 -9.75 -25.69 -28.72
CA LEU A 13 -9.49 -26.45 -29.96
C LEU A 13 -10.75 -27.16 -30.47
N GLU A 14 -11.53 -27.77 -29.58
CA GLU A 14 -12.80 -28.40 -29.91
C GLU A 14 -13.79 -27.37 -30.47
N HIS A 15 -13.85 -26.18 -29.85
CA HIS A 15 -14.69 -25.08 -30.33
C HIS A 15 -14.25 -24.55 -31.70
N LEU A 16 -12.94 -24.50 -31.98
CA LEU A 16 -12.41 -24.07 -33.28
C LEU A 16 -12.72 -25.07 -34.39
N VAL A 17 -12.71 -26.37 -34.08
CA VAL A 17 -12.88 -27.44 -35.06
C VAL A 17 -14.36 -27.77 -35.30
N PHE A 18 -15.16 -27.87 -34.23
CA PHE A 18 -16.58 -28.27 -34.31
C PHE A 18 -17.55 -27.08 -34.23
N GLY A 19 -17.06 -25.86 -33.97
CA GLY A 19 -17.88 -24.67 -33.82
C GLY A 19 -18.65 -24.62 -32.49
N PRO A 20 -19.56 -23.63 -32.32
CA PRO A 20 -20.31 -23.42 -31.07
C PRO A 20 -21.37 -24.50 -30.80
N THR A 21 -21.69 -25.33 -31.79
CA THR A 21 -22.60 -26.45 -31.66
C THR A 21 -21.82 -27.73 -31.38
N LYS A 22 -21.85 -28.21 -30.14
CA LYS A 22 -21.43 -29.59 -29.84
C LYS A 22 -22.14 -30.55 -30.80
N PRO A 23 -21.46 -31.52 -31.41
CA PRO A 23 -22.12 -32.49 -32.27
C PRO A 23 -23.09 -33.31 -31.40
N GLU A 24 -24.38 -33.00 -31.49
CA GLU A 24 -25.40 -33.98 -31.15
C GLU A 24 -25.15 -35.18 -32.06
N LYS A 25 -25.03 -36.37 -31.46
CA LYS A 25 -24.92 -37.66 -32.16
C LYS A 25 -26.14 -37.86 -33.06
N LYS A 26 -26.18 -37.23 -34.23
CA LYS A 26 -27.03 -37.61 -35.34
C LYS A 26 -26.15 -38.32 -36.35
N LEU A 27 -26.20 -39.64 -36.23
CA LEU A 27 -25.77 -40.60 -37.24
C LEU A 27 -26.58 -40.33 -38.52
N THR A 28 -26.14 -39.38 -39.34
CA THR A 28 -26.50 -39.32 -40.75
C THR A 28 -25.24 -39.62 -41.55
N ILE A 29 -25.31 -40.77 -42.22
CA ILE A 29 -24.24 -41.55 -42.85
C ILE A 29 -23.66 -40.88 -44.12
N GLU A 30 -23.91 -39.59 -44.35
CA GLU A 30 -23.40 -38.88 -45.53
C GLU A 30 -22.16 -38.05 -45.15
N HIS A 31 -21.04 -38.76 -45.07
CA HIS A 31 -19.67 -38.29 -45.27
C HIS A 31 -19.30 -37.00 -44.52
N GLU A 32 -18.97 -37.12 -43.23
CA GLU A 32 -17.92 -36.26 -42.65
C GLU A 32 -16.63 -36.54 -43.42
N LYS A 33 -16.41 -35.86 -44.56
CA LYS A 33 -15.11 -35.84 -45.21
C LYS A 33 -14.10 -35.43 -44.13
N ASN A 34 -13.05 -36.24 -43.95
CA ASN A 34 -11.99 -35.95 -43.00
C ASN A 34 -11.53 -34.49 -43.21
N LEU A 35 -11.34 -33.70 -42.15
CA LEU A 35 -10.90 -32.30 -42.26
C LEU A 35 -9.64 -32.17 -43.11
N VAL A 36 -8.78 -33.19 -43.09
CA VAL A 36 -7.58 -33.27 -43.93
C VAL A 36 -7.94 -33.38 -45.41
N ASP A 37 -8.96 -34.16 -45.76
CA ASP A 37 -9.43 -34.30 -47.14
C ASP A 37 -10.12 -33.02 -47.61
N GLN A 38 -10.89 -32.36 -46.74
CA GLN A 38 -11.49 -31.05 -47.05
C GLN A 38 -10.44 -29.97 -47.22
N LEU A 39 -9.41 -29.96 -46.37
CA LEU A 39 -8.28 -29.05 -46.47
C LEU A 39 -7.47 -29.33 -47.74
N TYR A 40 -7.32 -30.59 -48.13
CA TYR A 40 -6.68 -30.98 -49.38
C TYR A 40 -7.52 -30.57 -50.61
N GLU A 41 -8.84 -30.74 -50.58
CA GLU A 41 -9.75 -30.23 -51.60
C GLU A 41 -9.63 -28.69 -51.72
N LEU A 42 -9.64 -27.98 -50.59
CA LEU A 42 -9.49 -26.52 -50.54
C LEU A 42 -8.11 -26.08 -51.07
N TYR A 43 -7.05 -26.77 -50.68
CA TYR A 43 -5.68 -26.52 -51.16
C TYR A 43 -5.57 -26.78 -52.66
N SER A 44 -6.16 -27.85 -53.16
CA SER A 44 -6.18 -28.16 -54.59
C SER A 44 -6.94 -27.09 -55.39
N ALA A 45 -8.08 -26.62 -54.86
CA ALA A 45 -8.86 -25.53 -55.43
C ALA A 45 -8.09 -24.20 -55.40
N MET A 46 -7.36 -23.94 -54.31
CA MET A 46 -6.50 -22.77 -54.16
C MET A 46 -5.32 -22.81 -55.13
N SER A 47 -4.66 -23.95 -55.30
CA SER A 47 -3.58 -24.14 -56.27
C SER A 47 -4.07 -23.98 -57.72
N VAL A 48 -5.29 -24.44 -58.03
CA VAL A 48 -5.93 -24.17 -59.34
C VAL A 48 -6.27 -22.69 -59.50
N ALA A 49 -6.70 -22.00 -58.44
CA ALA A 49 -6.95 -20.57 -58.45
C ALA A 49 -5.64 -19.77 -58.62
N GLU A 50 -4.53 -20.17 -58.00
CA GLU A 50 -3.21 -19.54 -58.15
C GLU A 50 -2.69 -19.61 -59.59
N LYS A 51 -3.06 -20.63 -60.37
CA LYS A 51 -2.74 -20.70 -61.80
C LYS A 51 -3.45 -19.60 -62.62
N ARG A 52 -4.49 -18.97 -62.07
CA ARG A 52 -5.16 -17.80 -62.67
C ARG A 52 -4.46 -16.52 -62.20
N SER A 53 -3.98 -15.73 -63.15
CA SER A 53 -3.19 -14.52 -62.89
C SER A 53 -3.86 -13.48 -61.99
N VAL A 54 -5.19 -13.39 -62.02
CA VAL A 54 -5.97 -12.44 -61.19
C VAL A 54 -6.05 -12.92 -59.73
N SER A 55 -6.31 -14.20 -59.51
CA SER A 55 -6.44 -14.79 -58.18
C SER A 55 -5.08 -14.89 -57.48
N SER A 56 -4.00 -15.20 -58.20
CA SER A 56 -2.63 -15.17 -57.66
C SER A 56 -2.24 -13.78 -57.15
N LYS A 57 -2.54 -12.73 -57.92
CA LYS A 57 -2.28 -11.33 -57.48
C LYS A 57 -3.09 -10.98 -56.23
N LEU A 58 -4.35 -11.38 -56.16
CA LEU A 58 -5.20 -11.14 -55.00
C LEU A 58 -4.70 -11.88 -53.75
N LEU A 59 -4.35 -13.17 -53.88
CA LEU A 59 -3.80 -13.99 -52.79
C LEU A 59 -2.47 -13.45 -52.29
N SER A 60 -1.59 -12.98 -53.20
CA SER A 60 -0.33 -12.35 -52.79
C SER A 60 -0.53 -11.07 -51.98
N ARG A 61 -1.67 -10.38 -52.17
CA ARG A 61 -2.02 -9.14 -51.48
C ARG A 61 -2.95 -9.34 -50.29
N ILE A 62 -3.28 -10.58 -49.94
CA ILE A 62 -4.28 -10.87 -48.89
C ILE A 62 -3.89 -10.31 -47.52
N ASN A 63 -2.60 -10.41 -47.17
CA ASN A 63 -2.06 -9.85 -45.93
C ASN A 63 -2.13 -8.31 -45.92
N GLU A 64 -1.92 -7.69 -47.07
CA GLU A 64 -2.00 -6.23 -47.21
C GLU A 64 -3.45 -5.76 -47.10
N ILE A 65 -4.39 -6.48 -47.74
CA ILE A 65 -5.83 -6.21 -47.65
C ILE A 65 -6.33 -6.40 -46.22
N GLN A 66 -5.89 -7.46 -45.53
CA GLN A 66 -6.20 -7.69 -44.12
C GLN A 66 -5.71 -6.54 -43.24
N LYS A 67 -4.53 -5.99 -43.53
CA LYS A 67 -3.99 -4.80 -42.87
C LYS A 67 -4.90 -3.58 -43.06
N TYR A 68 -5.39 -3.33 -44.28
CA TYR A 68 -6.34 -2.24 -44.55
C TYR A 68 -7.75 -2.47 -43.99
N THR A 69 -8.07 -3.70 -43.61
CA THR A 69 -9.37 -4.05 -43.01
C THR A 69 -9.35 -3.90 -41.49
N ASP A 70 -8.17 -3.78 -40.87
CA ASP A 70 -8.04 -3.48 -39.45
C ASP A 70 -8.47 -2.02 -39.19
N PRO A 71 -9.53 -1.78 -38.39
CA PRO A 71 -10.01 -0.45 -38.05
C PRO A 71 -8.92 0.47 -37.48
N ASN A 72 -7.94 -0.12 -36.77
CA ASN A 72 -6.86 0.63 -36.12
C ASN A 72 -5.69 0.95 -37.06
N PHE A 73 -5.62 0.33 -38.25
CA PHE A 73 -4.47 0.51 -39.15
C PHE A 73 -4.41 1.93 -39.74
N MET A 74 -5.56 2.58 -39.89
CA MET A 74 -5.63 3.95 -40.40
C MET A 74 -5.53 5.00 -39.30
N GLU A 75 -5.89 4.70 -38.05
CA GLU A 75 -5.98 5.73 -36.99
C GLU A 75 -4.64 6.39 -36.64
N ASP A 76 -3.52 5.66 -36.71
CA ASP A 76 -2.19 6.20 -36.37
C ASP A 76 -1.70 7.28 -37.36
N ASP A 77 -2.00 7.11 -38.66
CA ASP A 77 -1.59 8.02 -39.73
C ASP A 77 -2.68 9.01 -40.16
N THR A 78 -3.96 8.72 -39.91
CA THR A 78 -5.10 9.55 -40.38
C THR A 78 -5.49 10.70 -39.48
N LEU A 79 -4.98 10.76 -38.25
CA LEU A 79 -5.11 11.98 -37.46
C LEU A 79 -4.33 13.10 -38.16
N LEU A 80 -5.05 13.92 -38.94
CA LEU A 80 -4.53 15.14 -39.55
C LEU A 80 -3.81 15.96 -38.47
N ALA A 81 -2.71 16.61 -38.84
CA ALA A 81 -1.96 17.47 -37.91
C ALA A 81 -2.87 18.49 -37.19
N GLN A 82 -3.94 18.94 -37.86
CA GLN A 82 -4.98 19.80 -37.28
C GLN A 82 -5.75 19.11 -36.13
N SER A 83 -6.21 17.87 -36.30
CA SER A 83 -6.88 17.12 -35.22
C SER A 83 -5.95 16.84 -34.05
N LYS A 84 -4.66 16.56 -34.31
CA LYS A 84 -3.66 16.40 -33.23
C LYS A 84 -3.51 17.70 -32.42
N ILE A 85 -3.48 18.85 -33.10
CA ILE A 85 -3.42 20.17 -32.45
C ILE A 85 -4.69 20.42 -31.62
N GLU A 86 -5.87 20.15 -32.16
CA GLU A 86 -7.15 20.32 -31.43
C GLU A 86 -7.21 19.43 -30.19
N ILE A 87 -6.75 18.18 -30.26
CA ILE A 87 -6.68 17.27 -29.11
C ILE A 87 -5.74 17.83 -28.04
N ILE A 88 -4.55 18.33 -28.43
CA ILE A 88 -3.60 18.92 -27.50
C ILE A 88 -4.19 20.17 -26.84
N LEU A 89 -4.86 21.03 -27.60
CA LEU A 89 -5.52 22.24 -27.09
C LEU A 89 -6.67 21.89 -26.14
N ALA A 90 -7.49 20.88 -26.48
CA ALA A 90 -8.57 20.39 -25.64
C ALA A 90 -8.06 19.80 -24.31
N GLN A 91 -6.83 19.27 -24.30
CA GLN A 91 -6.21 18.68 -23.11
C GLN A 91 -5.20 19.62 -22.42
N ARG A 92 -5.08 20.87 -22.87
CA ARG A 92 -4.08 21.82 -22.40
C ARG A 92 -4.06 21.94 -20.87
N ASP A 93 -5.21 22.17 -20.25
CA ASP A 93 -5.30 22.35 -18.79
C ASP A 93 -4.83 21.10 -18.02
N LYS A 94 -5.10 19.92 -18.58
CA LYS A 94 -4.65 18.65 -18.00
C LYS A 94 -3.13 18.50 -18.13
N ILE A 95 -2.56 18.87 -19.28
CA ILE A 95 -1.12 18.84 -19.51
C ILE A 95 -0.41 19.83 -18.58
N GLU A 96 -0.90 21.07 -18.46
CA GLU A 96 -0.36 22.09 -17.56
C GLU A 96 -0.43 21.63 -16.10
N LYS A 97 -1.56 21.04 -15.67
CA LYS A 97 -1.71 20.49 -14.33
C LYS A 97 -0.71 19.36 -14.05
N ILE A 98 -0.58 18.40 -14.95
CA ILE A 98 0.38 17.30 -14.84
C ILE A 98 1.81 17.84 -14.78
N GLY A 99 2.14 18.84 -15.60
CA GLY A 99 3.44 19.51 -15.56
C GLY A 99 3.74 20.18 -14.21
N SER A 100 2.77 20.93 -13.68
CA SER A 100 2.90 21.57 -12.36
C SER A 100 3.05 20.56 -11.24
N ASP A 101 2.27 19.47 -11.27
CA ASP A 101 2.34 18.42 -10.26
C ASP A 101 3.66 17.64 -10.35
N LEU A 102 4.17 17.40 -11.56
CA LEU A 102 5.48 16.79 -11.76
C LEU A 102 6.62 17.69 -11.25
N GLU A 103 6.52 19.01 -11.45
CA GLU A 103 7.49 19.97 -10.91
C GLU A 103 7.49 19.96 -9.38
N LYS A 104 6.32 19.91 -8.74
CA LYS A 104 6.19 19.76 -7.28
C LYS A 104 6.81 18.46 -6.79
N ILE A 105 6.55 17.35 -7.47
CA ILE A 105 7.14 16.04 -7.13
C ILE A 105 8.66 16.07 -7.29
N SER A 106 9.17 16.70 -8.35
CA SER A 106 10.60 16.88 -8.58
C SER A 106 11.27 17.63 -7.42
N LYS A 107 10.66 18.73 -6.95
CA LYS A 107 11.15 19.49 -5.79
C LYS A 107 11.13 18.67 -4.49
N LEU A 108 10.18 17.75 -4.34
CA LEU A 108 10.05 16.88 -3.17
C LEU A 108 11.00 15.67 -3.20
N ARG A 109 11.62 15.37 -4.35
CA ARG A 109 12.56 14.25 -4.51
C ARG A 109 13.77 14.38 -3.57
N ASP A 110 14.25 15.59 -3.36
CA ASP A 110 15.40 15.85 -2.50
C ASP A 110 15.06 15.68 -1.02
N CYS A 111 13.80 15.97 -0.62
CA CYS A 111 13.31 15.67 0.72
C CYS A 111 13.22 14.17 0.99
N LEU A 112 12.75 13.38 0.01
CA LEU A 112 12.59 11.92 0.18
C LEU A 112 13.94 11.20 0.31
N ASN A 113 14.98 11.71 -0.33
CA ASN A 113 16.34 11.14 -0.25
C ASN A 113 17.22 11.82 0.79
N HIS A 114 16.63 12.65 1.67
CA HIS A 114 17.42 13.36 2.67
C HIS A 114 18.06 12.35 3.64
N PRO A 115 19.37 12.43 3.91
CA PRO A 115 20.11 11.44 4.71
C PRO A 115 19.55 11.28 6.14
N ALA A 116 18.87 12.30 6.67
CA ALA A 116 18.15 12.22 7.94
C ALA A 116 17.09 11.10 7.99
N PHE A 117 16.49 10.71 6.85
CA PHE A 117 15.53 9.60 6.80
C PHE A 117 16.22 8.23 6.83
N GLY A 118 17.49 8.14 6.42
CA GLY A 118 18.27 6.90 6.47
C GLY A 118 18.62 6.47 7.89
N GLU A 119 18.82 7.44 8.79
CA GLU A 119 19.19 7.19 10.19
C GLU A 119 17.99 6.93 11.11
N ILE A 120 16.74 6.99 10.61
CA ILE A 120 15.52 6.86 11.42
C ILE A 120 15.48 5.56 12.22
N SER A 121 15.96 4.46 11.66
CA SER A 121 15.99 3.17 12.37
C SER A 121 16.92 3.24 13.60
N THR A 122 18.09 3.85 13.45
CA THR A 122 19.03 4.05 14.56
C THR A 122 18.50 5.06 15.58
N LEU A 123 17.87 6.14 15.13
CA LEU A 123 17.26 7.14 16.01
C LEU A 123 16.10 6.54 16.81
N LYS A 124 15.28 5.69 16.19
CA LYS A 124 14.21 4.96 16.85
C LYS A 124 14.75 4.06 17.96
N GLN A 125 15.84 3.33 17.71
CA GLN A 125 16.46 2.50 18.74
C GLN A 125 16.96 3.35 19.92
N LYS A 126 17.70 4.44 19.64
CA LYS A 126 18.15 5.37 20.69
C LYS A 126 17.00 5.99 21.48
N PHE A 127 15.89 6.29 20.81
CA PHE A 127 14.71 6.85 21.47
C PHE A 127 14.00 5.82 22.36
N GLU A 128 13.98 4.55 21.95
CA GLU A 128 13.44 3.47 22.77
C GLU A 128 14.31 3.23 24.02
N GLU A 129 15.64 3.23 23.87
CA GLU A 129 16.58 3.16 25.00
C GLU A 129 16.38 4.35 25.96
N LEU A 130 16.25 5.57 25.42
CA LEU A 130 15.97 6.77 26.22
C LEU A 130 14.62 6.68 26.94
N ARG A 131 13.60 6.12 26.30
CA ARG A 131 12.27 5.92 26.90
C ARG A 131 12.34 4.99 28.11
N MET A 132 13.12 3.91 28.02
CA MET A 132 13.33 2.99 29.14
C MET A 132 14.01 3.69 30.32
N VAL A 133 15.09 4.43 30.05
CA VAL A 133 15.79 5.21 31.10
C VAL A 133 14.87 6.26 31.73
N HIS A 134 14.07 6.96 30.92
CA HIS A 134 13.12 7.96 31.43
C HIS A 134 12.05 7.32 32.32
N ASN A 135 11.57 6.14 31.96
CA ASN A 135 10.62 5.40 32.79
C ASN A 135 11.22 5.02 34.15
N ASP A 136 12.47 4.54 34.16
CA ASP A 136 13.18 4.20 35.40
C ASP A 136 13.41 5.45 36.28
N GLN A 137 13.77 6.58 35.66
CA GLN A 137 13.89 7.86 36.36
C GLN A 137 12.56 8.33 36.96
N TYR A 138 11.45 8.13 36.25
CA TYR A 138 10.13 8.49 36.73
C TYR A 138 9.75 7.66 37.96
N VAL A 139 9.92 6.34 37.91
CA VAL A 139 9.66 5.45 39.04
C VAL A 139 10.55 5.79 40.24
N MET A 140 11.83 6.08 39.99
CA MET A 140 12.77 6.46 41.05
C MET A 140 12.40 7.81 41.67
N SER A 141 11.93 8.76 40.87
CA SER A 141 11.44 10.07 41.34
C SER A 141 10.21 9.93 42.22
N GLU A 142 9.21 9.14 41.80
CA GLU A 142 8.02 8.88 42.62
C GLU A 142 8.37 8.25 43.96
N LYS A 143 9.28 7.26 43.96
CA LYS A 143 9.76 6.65 45.19
C LYS A 143 10.46 7.67 46.09
N LEU A 144 11.35 8.49 45.55
CA LEU A 144 12.05 9.52 46.31
C LEU A 144 11.09 10.55 46.92
N ILE A 145 10.07 10.95 46.17
CA ILE A 145 9.01 11.85 46.66
C ILE A 145 8.26 11.20 47.82
N ALA A 146 7.85 9.94 47.69
CA ALA A 146 7.15 9.21 48.74
C ALA A 146 8.01 9.06 50.00
N ASP A 147 9.29 8.67 49.86
CA ASP A 147 10.22 8.53 50.97
C ASP A 147 10.46 9.88 51.68
N THR A 148 10.56 10.97 50.92
CA THR A 148 10.75 12.33 51.47
C THR A 148 9.50 12.81 52.20
N GLN A 149 8.31 12.54 51.67
CA GLN A 149 7.04 12.85 52.33
C GLN A 149 6.90 12.08 53.65
N ALA A 150 7.19 10.77 53.64
CA ALA A 150 7.18 9.96 54.85
C ALA A 150 8.16 10.50 55.90
N LEU A 151 9.38 10.87 55.48
CA LEU A 151 10.35 11.49 56.38
C LEU A 151 9.85 12.82 56.95
N LEU A 152 9.24 13.67 56.13
CA LEU A 152 8.68 14.95 56.56
C LEU A 152 7.55 14.75 57.58
N ASP A 153 6.70 13.74 57.37
CA ASP A 153 5.62 13.40 58.31
C ASP A 153 6.18 12.91 59.65
N THR A 154 7.22 12.06 59.64
CA THR A 154 7.88 11.64 60.89
C THR A 154 8.50 12.82 61.63
N TYR A 155 9.15 13.73 60.92
CA TYR A 155 9.73 14.95 61.50
C TYR A 155 8.66 15.86 62.10
N HIS A 156 7.56 16.08 61.37
CA HIS A 156 6.43 16.87 61.84
C HIS A 156 5.82 16.29 63.12
N ASN A 157 5.63 14.97 63.17
CA ASN A 157 5.13 14.27 64.35
C ASN A 157 6.10 14.42 65.55
N LEU A 158 7.41 14.25 65.32
CA LEU A 158 8.43 14.39 66.37
C LEU A 158 8.44 15.81 66.95
N ILE A 159 8.42 16.85 66.11
CA ILE A 159 8.34 18.24 66.58
C ILE A 159 7.08 18.47 67.40
N ARG A 160 5.93 18.00 66.91
CA ARG A 160 4.65 18.17 67.59
C ARG A 160 4.67 17.54 68.98
N ASP A 161 5.20 16.33 69.09
CA ASP A 161 5.25 15.60 70.36
C ASP A 161 6.28 16.21 71.32
N THR A 162 7.42 16.68 70.80
CA THR A 162 8.41 17.45 71.57
C THR A 162 7.82 18.77 72.07
N SER A 163 7.06 19.48 71.23
CA SER A 163 6.39 20.73 71.62
C SER A 163 5.37 20.49 72.72
N LYS A 164 4.57 19.42 72.63
CA LYS A 164 3.64 19.01 73.69
C LYS A 164 4.37 18.69 74.99
N LEU A 165 5.49 17.96 74.91
CA LEU A 165 6.30 17.62 76.07
C LEU A 165 6.86 18.87 76.75
N PHE A 166 7.35 19.83 75.97
CA PHE A 166 7.86 21.10 76.50
C PHE A 166 6.76 21.91 77.19
N ILE A 167 5.57 21.99 76.59
CA ILE A 167 4.40 22.63 77.23
C ILE A 167 4.04 21.93 78.53
N TYR A 168 3.99 20.60 78.54
CA TYR A 168 3.70 19.81 79.74
C TYR A 168 4.72 20.04 80.85
N TRP A 169 6.02 20.05 80.53
CA TRP A 169 7.08 20.36 81.49
C TRP A 169 6.98 21.78 82.03
N ASN A 170 6.69 22.76 81.17
CA ASN A 170 6.50 24.15 81.60
C ASN A 170 5.31 24.30 82.57
N GLN A 171 4.18 23.65 82.26
CA GLN A 171 3.01 23.64 83.15
C GLN A 171 3.34 22.99 84.51
N ARG A 172 4.10 21.90 84.51
CA ARG A 172 4.53 21.23 85.74
C ARG A 172 5.48 22.10 86.58
N ALA A 173 6.41 22.80 85.94
CA ALA A 173 7.32 23.73 86.63
C ALA A 173 6.56 24.88 87.32
N LEU A 174 5.60 25.49 86.62
CA LEU A 174 4.75 26.53 87.18
C LEU A 174 3.87 26.03 88.35
N ALA A 175 3.34 24.80 88.25
CA ALA A 175 2.57 24.17 89.34
C ALA A 175 3.42 23.92 90.59
N THR A 176 4.70 23.57 90.42
CA THR A 176 5.63 23.43 91.55
C THR A 176 6.01 24.78 92.16
N GLU A 177 6.23 25.82 91.36
CA GLU A 177 6.54 27.17 91.86
C GLU A 177 5.37 27.76 92.68
N SER A 178 4.13 27.66 92.16
CA SER A 178 2.91 28.10 92.87
C SER A 178 2.58 27.31 94.15
N SER A 179 3.02 26.05 94.24
CA SER A 179 2.89 25.26 95.48
C SER A 179 3.93 25.66 96.53
N VAL A 180 5.10 26.15 96.08
CA VAL A 180 6.15 26.68 96.96
C VAL A 180 5.75 28.06 97.49
N GLU A 181 5.21 28.95 96.65
CA GLU A 181 4.72 30.26 97.07
C GLU A 181 3.52 30.19 98.04
N SER A 182 2.65 29.17 97.93
CA SER A 182 1.54 28.96 98.86
C SER A 182 1.92 28.28 100.17
N SER A 183 3.15 27.76 100.30
CA SER A 183 3.69 27.23 101.56
C SER A 183 4.51 28.27 102.35
N ASP A 184 4.89 29.38 101.72
CA ASP A 184 5.70 30.47 102.32
C ASP A 184 4.88 31.74 102.67
N SER A 185 3.53 31.71 102.54
CA SER A 185 2.59 32.74 103.05
C SER A 185 1.70 32.22 104.16
#